data_AF-A0A1X1W7D3-F1
#
_entry.id   AF-A0A1X1W7D3-F1
#
_cell.length_a   1.000
_cell.length_b   1.000
_cell.length_c   1.000
_cell.angle_alpha   90.00
_cell.angle_beta   90.00
_cell.angle_gamma   90.00
#
_symmetry.space_group_name_H-M   'P 1'
#
loop_
_entity.id
_entity.type
_entity.pdbx_description
1 polymer ?
#
loop_
_entity_poly.entity_id
_entity_poly.type
_entity_poly.pdbx_seq_one_letter_code
_entity_poly.pdbx_strand_id
1 'polypeptide(L)'
;MTVLNVVQLLTFVAALGLFAYAVIAPREANPTKRERRTQLYLGASMIALAAFMATLALDSAGWSSYLKGVAAAAFLVVGLVRITKSRKTSR
;
A
#
# COMPACT_ATOMS: atom_id res chain seq x y z
N MET A 1 -11.23 5.95 22.20
CA MET A 1 -10.59 5.49 20.94
C MET A 1 -11.56 4.52 20.26
N THR A 2 -11.98 4.77 19.02
CA THR A 2 -12.95 3.91 18.31
C THR A 2 -12.22 2.77 17.59
N VAL A 3 -12.94 1.68 17.26
CA VAL A 3 -12.39 0.57 16.44
C VAL A 3 -11.85 1.10 15.10
N LEU A 4 -12.51 2.09 14.51
CA LEU A 4 -12.07 2.73 13.27
C LEU A 4 -10.69 3.39 13.40
N ASN A 5 -10.43 4.11 14.50
CA ASN A 5 -9.13 4.75 14.74
C ASN A 5 -8.01 3.72 14.92
N VAL A 6 -8.32 2.56 15.54
CA VAL A 6 -7.36 1.44 15.65
C VAL A 6 -7.03 0.87 14.27
N VAL A 7 -8.05 0.65 13.43
CA VAL A 7 -7.87 0.14 12.05
C VAL A 7 -7.08 1.12 11.19
N GLN A 8 -7.36 2.43 11.29
CA GLN A 8 -6.60 3.48 10.62
C GLN A 8 -5.12 3.45 11.03
N LEU A 9 -4.84 3.35 12.34
CA LEU A 9 -3.47 3.26 12.84
C LEU A 9 -2.76 2.00 12.34
N LEU A 10 -3.41 0.84 12.42
CA LEU A 10 -2.81 -0.44 11.98
C LEU A 10 -2.55 -0.46 10.47
N THR A 11 -3.47 0.05 9.66
CA THR A 11 -3.29 0.13 8.19
C THR A 11 -2.17 1.10 7.82
N PHE A 12 -2.06 2.23 8.53
CA PHE A 12 -0.96 3.18 8.35
C PHE A 12 0.39 2.57 8.73
N VAL A 13 0.48 1.93 9.90
CA VAL A 13 1.70 1.25 10.37
C VAL A 13 2.09 0.12 9.43
N ALA A 14 1.14 -0.67 8.95
CA ALA A 14 1.38 -1.73 7.97
C ALA A 14 1.91 -1.15 6.64
N ALA A 15 1.35 -0.05 6.16
CA ALA A 15 1.81 0.62 4.95
C ALA A 15 3.28 1.08 5.08
N LEU A 16 3.61 1.74 6.20
CA LEU A 16 4.98 2.20 6.48
C LEU A 16 5.95 1.03 6.65
N GLY A 17 5.57 -0.01 7.39
CA GLY A 17 6.40 -1.19 7.62
C GLY A 17 6.72 -1.93 6.32
N LEU A 18 5.70 -2.14 5.47
CA LEU A 18 5.87 -2.76 4.16
C LEU A 18 6.73 -1.91 3.23
N PHE A 19 6.54 -0.59 3.25
CA PHE A 19 7.32 0.34 2.44
C PHE A 19 8.79 0.35 2.87
N ALA A 20 9.06 0.51 4.17
CA ALA A 20 10.41 0.48 4.73
C ALA A 20 11.10 -0.84 4.44
N TYR A 21 10.40 -1.97 4.59
CA TYR A 21 10.91 -3.29 4.25
C TYR A 21 11.27 -3.38 2.76
N ALA A 22 10.42 -2.87 1.87
CA ALA A 22 10.68 -2.94 0.45
C ALA A 22 11.89 -2.11 -0.01
N VAL A 23 12.19 -1.01 0.70
CA VAL A 23 13.32 -0.11 0.42
C VAL A 23 14.62 -0.62 1.04
N ILE A 24 14.58 -1.06 2.31
CA ILE A 24 15.78 -1.32 3.11
C ILE A 24 16.19 -2.80 3.10
N ALA A 25 15.23 -3.71 3.15
CA ALA A 25 15.47 -5.12 3.41
C ALA A 25 15.85 -6.03 2.23
N PRO A 26 15.73 -5.68 0.92
CA PRO A 26 16.07 -6.64 -0.13
C PRO A 26 17.60 -6.82 -0.23
N ARG A 27 18.19 -7.62 0.65
CA ARG A 27 19.58 -8.09 0.59
C ARG A 27 19.65 -9.44 -0.11
N GLU A 28 18.88 -9.62 -1.17
CA GLU A 28 18.99 -10.83 -1.99
C GLU A 28 20.13 -10.71 -2.99
N ALA A 29 20.98 -11.74 -3.03
CA ALA A 29 22.08 -11.84 -3.99
C ALA A 29 21.60 -11.99 -5.44
N ASN A 30 20.38 -12.51 -5.65
CA ASN A 30 19.80 -12.62 -6.97
C ASN A 30 19.00 -11.33 -7.31
N PRO A 31 19.42 -10.55 -8.32
CA PRO A 31 18.77 -9.28 -8.66
C PRO A 31 17.30 -9.45 -9.10
N THR A 32 16.95 -10.54 -9.78
CA THR A 32 15.57 -10.75 -10.26
C THR A 32 14.61 -11.07 -9.12
N LYS A 33 15.03 -11.89 -8.15
CA LYS A 33 14.24 -12.15 -6.94
C LYS A 33 14.13 -10.92 -6.03
N ARG A 34 15.21 -10.14 -5.93
CA ARG A 34 15.25 -8.86 -5.21
C ARG A 34 14.20 -7.89 -5.76
N GLU A 35 14.24 -7.64 -7.06
CA GLU A 35 13.31 -6.73 -7.73
C GLU A 35 11.86 -7.20 -7.58
N ARG A 36 11.62 -8.51 -7.78
CA ARG A 36 10.30 -9.11 -7.60
C ARG A 36 9.73 -8.87 -6.20
N ARG A 37 10.50 -9.15 -5.15
CA ARG A 37 10.07 -8.94 -3.76
C ARG A 37 9.84 -7.47 -3.48
N THR A 38 10.74 -6.59 -3.89
CA THR A 38 10.56 -5.15 -3.76
C THR A 38 9.26 -4.66 -4.41
N GLN A 39 8.95 -5.11 -5.63
CA GLN A 39 7.69 -4.75 -6.30
C GLN A 39 6.45 -5.30 -5.57
N LEU A 40 6.52 -6.51 -5.01
CA LEU A 40 5.44 -7.10 -4.21
C LEU A 40 5.18 -6.30 -2.92
N TYR A 41 6.22 -6.02 -2.14
CA TYR A 41 6.08 -5.29 -0.88
C TYR A 41 5.71 -3.81 -1.10
N LEU A 42 6.23 -3.16 -2.14
CA LEU A 42 5.77 -1.83 -2.55
C LEU A 42 4.32 -1.84 -3.04
N GLY A 43 3.90 -2.89 -3.74
CA GLY A 43 2.50 -3.06 -4.13
C GLY A 43 1.58 -3.22 -2.92
N ALA A 44 1.97 -4.06 -1.97
CA ALA A 44 1.24 -4.28 -0.73
C ALA A 44 1.17 -3.01 0.14
N SER A 45 2.26 -2.23 0.25
CA SER A 45 2.25 -0.96 0.98
C SER A 45 1.27 0.05 0.37
N MET A 46 1.17 0.09 -0.97
CA MET A 46 0.22 0.97 -1.66
C MET A 46 -1.23 0.54 -1.41
N ILE A 47 -1.52 -0.76 -1.35
CA ILE A 47 -2.86 -1.26 -0.98
C ILE A 47 -3.21 -0.90 0.46
N ALA A 48 -2.26 -1.02 1.40
CA ALA A 48 -2.47 -0.60 2.79
C ALA A 48 -2.73 0.92 2.91
N LEU A 49 -2.00 1.74 2.15
CA LEU A 49 -2.25 3.18 2.01
C LEU A 49 -3.63 3.50 1.41
N ALA A 50 -4.06 2.73 0.42
CA ALA A 50 -5.41 2.86 -0.15
C ALA A 50 -6.49 2.57 0.89
N ALA A 51 -6.33 1.48 1.65
CA ALA A 51 -7.26 1.13 2.73
C ALA A 51 -7.29 2.22 3.81
N PHE A 52 -6.14 2.77 4.19
CA PHE A 52 -6.04 3.90 5.12
C PHE A 52 -6.80 5.12 4.60
N MET A 53 -6.56 5.54 3.35
CA MET A 53 -7.27 6.68 2.76
C MET A 53 -8.78 6.45 2.66
N ALA A 54 -9.22 5.23 2.36
CA ALA A 54 -10.63 4.87 2.36
C ALA A 54 -11.25 4.99 3.77
N THR A 55 -10.55 4.54 4.81
CA THR A 55 -11.02 4.69 6.20
C THR A 55 -11.06 6.15 6.65
N LEU A 56 -10.16 7.02 6.15
CA LEU A 56 -10.22 8.46 6.39
C LEU A 56 -11.36 9.15 5.63
N ALA A 57 -11.72 8.65 4.45
CA ALA A 57 -12.86 9.15 3.68
C ALA A 57 -14.18 8.87 4.41
N LEU A 58 -14.31 7.69 5.04
CA LEU A 58 -15.49 7.32 5.84
C LEU A 58 -15.70 8.22 7.06
N ASP A 59 -14.61 8.73 7.64
CA ASP A 59 -14.64 9.60 8.83
C ASP A 59 -14.73 11.09 8.47
N SER A 60 -14.92 11.43 7.18
CA SER A 60 -15.05 12.83 6.74
C SER A 60 -16.28 13.05 5.87
N ALA A 61 -16.86 14.24 5.99
CA ALA A 61 -18.02 14.66 5.21
C ALA A 61 -17.64 15.71 4.14
N GLY A 62 -18.45 15.77 3.09
CA GLY A 62 -18.30 16.75 2.00
C GLY A 62 -17.14 16.47 1.05
N TRP A 63 -16.68 17.51 0.36
CA TRP A 63 -15.66 17.44 -0.71
C TRP A 63 -14.35 16.76 -0.31
N SER A 64 -13.96 16.85 0.96
CA SER A 64 -12.75 16.20 1.48
C SER A 64 -12.82 14.67 1.43
N SER A 65 -14.01 14.09 1.61
CA SER A 65 -14.24 12.64 1.53
C SER A 65 -14.03 12.13 0.11
N TYR A 66 -14.54 12.87 -0.88
CA TYR A 66 -14.35 12.56 -2.30
C TYR A 66 -12.86 12.57 -2.69
N LEU A 67 -12.11 13.60 -2.30
CA LEU A 67 -10.68 13.69 -2.57
C LEU A 67 -9.90 12.51 -1.98
N LYS A 68 -10.20 12.13 -0.74
CA LYS A 68 -9.58 10.97 -0.07
C LYS A 68 -9.98 9.65 -0.75
N GLY A 69 -11.23 9.51 -1.17
CA GLY A 69 -11.70 8.35 -1.94
C GLY A 69 -10.99 8.20 -3.29
N VAL A 70 -10.81 9.31 -4.02
CA VAL A 70 -10.03 9.34 -5.27
C VAL A 70 -8.57 8.96 -5.02
N ALA A 71 -7.95 9.50 -3.97
CA ALA A 71 -6.59 9.13 -3.59
C ALA A 71 -6.48 7.63 -3.24
N ALA A 72 -7.45 7.09 -2.51
CA ALA A 72 -7.52 5.66 -2.19
C ALA A 72 -7.57 4.81 -3.46
N ALA A 73 -8.43 5.15 -4.42
CA ALA A 73 -8.53 4.45 -5.70
C ALA A 73 -7.20 4.51 -6.48
N ALA A 74 -6.54 5.69 -6.52
CA ALA A 74 -5.26 5.86 -7.20
C ALA A 74 -4.16 4.96 -6.60
N PHE A 75 -4.04 4.93 -5.26
CA PHE A 75 -3.10 4.05 -4.57
C PHE A 75 -3.39 2.57 -4.85
N LEU A 76 -4.67 2.18 -4.89
CA LEU A 76 -5.08 0.81 -5.14
C LEU A 76 -4.70 0.35 -6.56
N VAL A 77 -4.94 1.19 -7.57
CA VAL A 77 -4.53 0.93 -8.96
C VAL A 77 -3.01 0.78 -9.05
N VAL A 78 -2.25 1.72 -8.48
CA VAL A 78 -0.77 1.65 -8.50
C VAL A 78 -0.25 0.40 -7.79
N GLY A 79 -0.85 0.03 -6.65
CA GLY A 79 -0.52 -1.17 -5.90
C GLY A 79 -0.76 -2.45 -6.72
N LEU A 80 -1.94 -2.57 -7.33
CA LEU A 80 -2.28 -3.70 -8.19
C LEU A 80 -1.36 -3.82 -9.41
N VAL A 81 -1.01 -2.70 -10.04
CA VAL A 81 -0.07 -2.68 -11.17
C VAL A 81 1.30 -3.23 -10.74
N ARG A 82 1.82 -2.80 -9.59
CA ARG A 82 3.12 -3.28 -9.08
C ARG A 82 3.10 -4.78 -8.74
N ILE A 83 2.03 -5.27 -8.11
CA ILE A 83 1.87 -6.71 -7.83
C ILE A 83 1.79 -7.51 -9.13
N THR A 84 1.05 -7.00 -10.12
CA THR A 84 0.91 -7.65 -11.43
C THR A 84 2.24 -7.71 -12.17
N LYS A 85 3.04 -6.63 -12.14
CA LYS A 85 4.40 -6.61 -12.71
C LYS A 85 5.31 -7.63 -12.03
N SER A 86 5.28 -7.71 -10.70
CA SER A 86 6.07 -8.69 -9.94
C SER A 86 5.74 -10.14 -10.31
N ARG A 87 4.47 -10.45 -10.63
CA ARG A 87 4.06 -11.78 -11.11
C ARG A 87 4.63 -12.09 -12.50
N LYS A 88 4.70 -11.10 -13.40
CA LYS A 88 5.26 -11.27 -14.75
C LYS A 88 6.76 -11.54 -14.72
N THR A 89 7.51 -10.91 -13.81
CA THR A 89 8.95 -11.17 -13.60
C THR A 89 9.26 -12.60 -13.13
N SER A 90 8.24 -13.38 -12.71
CA SER A 90 8.41 -14.77 -12.26
C SER A 90 8.21 -15.82 -13.37
N ARG A 91 7.73 -15.42 -14.55
CA ARG A 91 7.64 -16.28 -15.74
C ARG A 91 8.83 -16.02 -16.64
#